data_AF-A0A920FSH1-F1
#
_entry.id   AF-A0A920FSH1-F1
#
_cell.length_a   1.000
_cell.length_b   1.000
_cell.length_c   1.000
_cell.angle_alpha   90.00
_cell.angle_beta   90.00
_cell.angle_gamma   90.00
#
_symmetry.space_group_name_H-M   'P 1'
#
loop_
_entity.id
_entity.type
_entity.pdbx_description
1 polymer ?
#
loop_
_entity_poly.entity_id
_entity_poly.type
_entity_poly.pdbx_seq_one_letter_code
_entity_poly.pdbx_strand_id
1 'polypeptide(L)'
;MKKFFNSGGSKKLLKFKLDEKGIDHDVIEKITDKFFSNKLDEIQSALIYTKKKKIGLFYQKDLNKIDASNLKNKWFGALARRGFSYETTKKVFEIDNLSEAENIINRTV
;
A
#
# COMPACT_ATOMS: atom_id res chain seq x y z
N MET A 1 -3.25 14.52 7.17
CA MET A 1 -3.28 13.56 6.04
C MET A 1 -1.91 13.02 5.63
N LYS A 2 -0.88 13.86 5.41
CA LYS A 2 0.50 13.43 5.06
C LYS A 2 1.08 12.30 5.93
N LYS A 3 0.84 12.33 7.25
CA LYS A 3 1.25 11.26 8.20
C LYS A 3 0.58 9.90 7.92
N PHE A 4 -0.67 9.87 7.46
CA PHE A 4 -1.39 8.64 7.13
C PHE A 4 -0.80 8.01 5.86
N PHE A 5 -0.60 8.80 4.82
CA PHE A 5 0.04 8.37 3.57
C PHE A 5 1.45 7.84 3.81
N ASN A 6 2.26 8.61 4.54
CA ASN A 6 3.61 8.20 4.91
C ASN A 6 3.63 6.97 5.83
N SER A 7 2.50 6.54 6.40
CA SER A 7 2.37 5.29 7.15
C SER A 7 1.99 4.08 6.28
N GLY A 8 1.82 4.28 4.97
CA GLY A 8 1.36 3.27 4.02
C GLY A 8 -0.06 2.79 4.34
N GLY A 9 -1.00 3.73 4.43
CA GLY A 9 -2.42 3.44 4.65
C GLY A 9 -3.20 3.44 3.34
N SER A 10 -4.09 2.46 3.15
CA SER A 10 -4.93 2.35 1.95
C SER A 10 -6.15 3.25 1.98
N LYS A 11 -6.87 3.36 0.85
CA LYS A 11 -8.16 4.05 0.79
C LYS A 11 -9.18 3.42 1.74
N LYS A 12 -9.27 2.08 1.74
CA LYS A 12 -10.18 1.34 2.63
C LYS A 12 -9.88 1.58 4.10
N LEU A 13 -8.60 1.61 4.48
CA LEU A 13 -8.21 1.91 5.86
C LEU A 13 -8.54 3.35 6.25
N LEU A 14 -8.38 4.31 5.32
CA LEU A 14 -8.76 5.69 5.58
C LEU A 14 -10.26 5.80 5.83
N LYS A 15 -11.09 5.19 4.97
CA LYS A 15 -12.55 5.13 5.15
C LYS A 15 -12.92 4.58 6.53
N PHE A 16 -12.39 3.41 6.88
CA PHE A 16 -12.65 2.77 8.17
C PHE A 16 -12.29 3.69 9.36
N LYS A 17 -11.14 4.37 9.32
CA LYS A 17 -10.73 5.28 10.41
C LYS A 17 -11.55 6.55 10.53
N LEU A 18 -12.17 7.00 9.45
CA LEU A 18 -13.05 8.17 9.47
C LEU A 18 -14.45 7.76 9.94
N ASP A 19 -14.89 6.57 9.53
CA ASP A 19 -16.14 5.95 9.97
C ASP A 19 -16.14 5.68 11.49
N GLU A 20 -15.04 5.15 12.04
CA GLU A 20 -14.85 4.98 13.50
C GLU A 20 -14.96 6.31 14.28
N LYS A 21 -14.83 7.45 13.61
CA LYS A 21 -14.98 8.79 14.22
C LYS A 21 -16.39 9.37 14.08
N GLY A 22 -17.32 8.62 13.51
CA GLY A 22 -18.69 9.06 13.25
C GLY A 22 -18.79 10.14 12.17
N ILE A 23 -17.84 10.20 11.24
CA ILE A 23 -17.90 11.13 10.11
C ILE A 23 -18.92 10.59 9.11
N ASP A 24 -19.77 11.48 8.61
CA ASP A 24 -20.78 11.15 7.62
C ASP A 24 -20.22 10.49 6.35
N HIS A 25 -20.96 9.52 5.80
CA HIS A 25 -20.51 8.71 4.67
C HIS A 25 -20.17 9.55 3.43
N ASP A 26 -21.00 10.54 3.09
CA ASP A 26 -20.77 11.38 1.91
C ASP A 26 -19.52 12.25 2.09
N VAL A 27 -19.26 12.67 3.32
CA VAL A 27 -18.03 13.40 3.67
C VAL A 27 -16.81 12.49 3.57
N ILE A 28 -16.90 11.23 4.02
CA ILE A 28 -15.84 10.24 3.88
C ILE A 28 -15.51 9.98 2.41
N GLU A 29 -16.52 9.75 1.57
CA GLU A 29 -16.32 9.52 0.13
C GLU A 29 -15.58 10.71 -0.50
N LYS A 30 -16.06 11.94 -0.29
CA LYS A 30 -15.40 13.16 -0.79
C LYS A 30 -13.95 13.28 -0.34
N ILE A 31 -13.65 13.01 0.93
CA ILE A 31 -12.28 13.07 1.46
C ILE A 31 -11.41 12.00 0.80
N THR A 32 -11.90 10.76 0.72
CA THR A 32 -11.10 9.63 0.22
C THR A 32 -10.90 9.68 -1.29
N ASP A 33 -11.87 10.16 -2.05
CA ASP A 33 -11.74 10.38 -3.50
C ASP A 33 -10.78 11.52 -3.81
N LYS A 34 -10.85 12.61 -3.04
CA LYS A 34 -9.87 13.70 -3.17
C LYS A 34 -8.46 13.25 -2.83
N PHE A 35 -8.31 12.40 -1.81
CA PHE A 35 -7.01 11.98 -1.31
C PHE A 35 -6.36 10.84 -2.12
N PHE A 36 -7.18 9.97 -2.72
CA PHE A 36 -6.76 8.89 -3.62
C PHE A 36 -7.35 9.13 -5.01
N SER A 37 -7.10 10.32 -5.54
CA SER A 37 -7.65 10.76 -6.83
C SER A 37 -6.91 10.13 -8.01
N ASN A 38 -5.64 9.74 -7.82
CA ASN A 38 -4.84 9.02 -8.80
C ASN A 38 -4.69 7.56 -8.37
N LYS A 39 -4.82 6.61 -9.31
CA LYS A 39 -4.56 5.19 -9.04
C LYS A 39 -3.15 4.94 -8.50
N LEU A 40 -2.19 5.79 -8.86
CA LEU A 40 -0.83 5.72 -8.36
C LEU A 40 -0.71 6.06 -6.87
N ASP A 41 -1.68 6.75 -6.27
CA ASP A 41 -1.65 7.10 -4.83
C ASP A 41 -1.76 5.84 -3.95
N GLU A 42 -2.60 4.89 -4.36
CA GLU A 42 -2.73 3.58 -3.70
C GLU A 42 -1.45 2.75 -3.83
N ILE A 43 -0.83 2.75 -5.02
CA ILE A 43 0.42 2.03 -5.30
C ILE A 43 1.58 2.64 -4.50
N GLN A 44 1.70 3.96 -4.49
CA GLN A 44 2.72 4.67 -3.72
C GLN A 44 2.59 4.40 -2.22
N SER A 45 1.37 4.49 -1.67
CA SER A 45 1.13 4.16 -0.26
C SER A 45 1.48 2.70 0.07
N ALA A 46 1.15 1.77 -0.83
CA ALA A 46 1.50 0.37 -0.68
C ALA A 46 3.03 0.15 -0.74
N LEU A 47 3.75 0.81 -1.64
CA LEU A 47 5.22 0.76 -1.70
C LEU A 47 5.89 1.32 -0.45
N ILE A 48 5.36 2.42 0.11
CA ILE A 48 5.83 2.95 1.40
C ILE A 48 5.67 1.90 2.50
N TYR A 49 4.54 1.20 2.52
CA TYR A 49 4.29 0.13 3.48
C TYR A 49 5.26 -1.05 3.32
N THR A 50 5.45 -1.53 2.07
CA THR A 50 6.34 -2.67 1.81
C THR A 50 7.80 -2.34 2.10
N LYS A 51 8.27 -1.14 1.75
CA LYS A 51 9.61 -0.64 2.12
C LYS A 51 9.82 -0.66 3.63
N LYS A 52 8.88 -0.09 4.39
CA LYS A 52 8.95 -0.07 5.86
C LYS A 52 8.95 -1.46 6.49
N LYS A 53 8.25 -2.41 5.88
CA LYS A 53 8.13 -3.78 6.40
C LYS A 53 9.14 -4.76 5.80
N LYS A 54 10.03 -4.30 4.92
CA LYS A 54 10.98 -5.14 4.17
C LYS A 54 10.25 -6.29 3.47
N ILE A 55 9.26 -5.95 2.65
CA ILE A 55 8.41 -6.88 1.91
C ILE A 55 8.73 -6.74 0.41
N GLY A 56 8.62 -7.85 -0.34
CA GLY A 56 8.76 -7.82 -1.79
C GLY A 56 10.17 -7.41 -2.21
N LEU A 57 10.23 -6.46 -3.14
CA LEU A 57 11.46 -5.86 -3.66
C LEU A 57 12.44 -5.36 -2.58
N PHE A 58 11.94 -5.01 -1.38
CA PHE A 58 12.75 -4.52 -0.27
C PHE A 58 13.21 -5.62 0.71
N TYR A 59 12.95 -6.89 0.41
CA TYR A 59 13.37 -8.03 1.21
C TYR A 59 14.74 -8.54 0.76
N GLN A 60 15.69 -8.64 1.69
CA GLN A 60 17.12 -8.83 1.38
C GLN A 60 17.65 -10.24 1.69
N LYS A 61 16.80 -11.23 2.03
CA LYS A 61 17.28 -12.59 2.32
C LYS A 61 17.13 -13.49 1.10
N ASP A 62 18.12 -14.36 0.91
CA ASP A 62 18.03 -15.45 -0.05
C ASP A 62 16.91 -16.42 0.35
N LEU A 63 16.13 -16.85 -0.64
CA LEU A 63 15.00 -17.75 -0.45
C LEU A 63 15.11 -18.91 -1.43
N ASN A 64 14.87 -20.12 -0.94
CA ASN A 64 14.56 -21.24 -1.83
C ASN A 64 13.15 -21.04 -2.45
N LYS A 65 12.80 -21.84 -3.48
CA LYS A 65 11.54 -21.67 -4.24
C LYS A 65 10.27 -21.87 -3.39
N ILE A 66 10.28 -22.81 -2.45
CA ILE A 66 9.12 -23.13 -1.60
C ILE A 66 8.88 -22.00 -0.60
N ASP A 67 9.94 -21.53 0.04
CA ASP A 67 9.89 -20.41 0.97
C ASP A 67 9.52 -19.10 0.27
N ALA A 68 9.99 -18.88 -0.96
CA ALA A 68 9.61 -17.72 -1.75
C ALA A 68 8.08 -17.67 -2.02
N SER A 69 7.48 -18.80 -2.39
CA SER A 69 6.03 -18.89 -2.63
C SER A 69 5.22 -18.66 -1.35
N ASN A 70 5.60 -19.32 -0.25
CA ASN A 70 4.95 -19.15 1.05
C ASN A 70 5.08 -17.72 1.58
N LEU A 71 6.26 -17.11 1.39
CA LEU A 71 6.51 -15.73 1.82
C LEU A 71 5.71 -14.73 0.98
N LYS A 72 5.61 -14.94 -0.35
CA LYS A 72 4.77 -14.12 -1.22
C LYS A 72 3.31 -14.13 -0.76
N ASN A 73 2.75 -15.29 -0.43
CA ASN A 73 1.39 -15.39 0.12
C ASN A 73 1.22 -14.63 1.44
N LYS A 74 2.21 -14.73 2.35
CA LYS A 74 2.23 -13.97 3.60
C LYS A 74 2.25 -12.46 3.34
N TRP A 75 2.98 -12.01 2.33
CA TRP A 75 3.03 -10.61 1.94
C TRP A 75 1.72 -10.11 1.35
N PHE A 76 1.07 -10.87 0.47
CA PHE A 76 -0.29 -10.57 0.02
C PHE A 76 -1.25 -10.41 1.20
N GLY A 77 -1.22 -11.34 2.16
CA GLY A 77 -2.02 -11.24 3.38
C GLY A 77 -1.70 -10.00 4.23
N ALA A 78 -0.42 -9.58 4.28
CA ALA A 78 -0.01 -8.38 5.00
C ALA A 78 -0.57 -7.08 4.37
N LEU A 79 -0.59 -6.98 3.03
CA LEU A 79 -1.21 -5.85 2.34
C LEU A 79 -2.75 -5.88 2.44
N ALA A 80 -3.36 -7.06 2.35
CA ALA A 80 -4.81 -7.21 2.49
C ALA A 80 -5.31 -6.75 3.88
N ARG A 81 -4.62 -7.15 4.96
CA ARG A 81 -4.93 -6.66 6.32
C ARG A 81 -4.72 -5.16 6.48
N ARG A 82 -3.87 -4.55 5.64
CA ARG A 82 -3.67 -3.10 5.59
C ARG A 82 -4.74 -2.39 4.76
N GLY A 83 -5.62 -3.15 4.11
CA GLY A 83 -6.76 -2.67 3.34
C GLY A 83 -6.46 -2.40 1.87
N PHE A 84 -5.32 -2.85 1.34
CA PHE A 84 -5.03 -2.73 -0.09
C PHE A 84 -5.79 -3.79 -0.90
N SER A 85 -6.19 -3.43 -2.12
CA SER A 85 -6.82 -4.37 -3.03
C SER A 85 -5.83 -5.41 -3.55
N TYR A 86 -6.35 -6.53 -4.06
CA TYR A 86 -5.52 -7.52 -4.76
C TYR A 86 -4.81 -6.90 -5.97
N GLU A 87 -5.51 -6.08 -6.76
CA GLU A 87 -4.96 -5.41 -7.93
C GLU A 87 -3.78 -4.49 -7.57
N THR A 88 -3.95 -3.63 -6.56
CA THR A 88 -2.88 -2.76 -6.05
C THR A 88 -1.68 -3.58 -5.58
N THR A 89 -1.95 -4.65 -4.82
CA THR A 89 -0.90 -5.53 -4.29
C THR A 89 -0.14 -6.23 -5.41
N LYS A 90 -0.84 -6.71 -6.45
CA LYS A 90 -0.22 -7.36 -7.61
C LYS A 90 0.70 -6.39 -8.34
N LYS A 91 0.24 -5.17 -8.62
CA LYS A 91 1.04 -4.11 -9.27
C LYS A 91 2.31 -3.78 -8.49
N VAL A 92 2.21 -3.70 -7.16
CA VAL A 92 3.38 -3.47 -6.29
C VAL A 92 4.42 -4.59 -6.40
N PHE A 93 4.00 -5.85 -6.57
CA PHE A 93 4.92 -6.98 -6.75
C PHE A 93 5.37 -7.21 -8.19
N GLU A 94 4.76 -6.54 -9.16
CA GLU A 94 5.23 -6.50 -10.55
C GLU A 94 6.39 -5.50 -10.73
N ILE A 95 6.57 -4.56 -9.79
CA ILE A 95 7.73 -3.67 -9.75
C ILE A 95 8.94 -4.45 -9.27
N ASP A 96 9.92 -4.62 -10.15
CA ASP A 96 11.15 -5.38 -9.92
C ASP A 96 12.41 -4.51 -9.84
N ASN A 97 12.26 -3.20 -10.07
CA ASN A 97 13.35 -2.23 -10.08
C ASN A 97 13.29 -1.30 -8.86
N LEU A 98 14.36 -1.29 -8.06
CA LEU A 98 14.48 -0.43 -6.88
C LEU A 98 14.42 1.06 -7.21
N SER A 99 15.04 1.48 -8.32
CA SER A 99 15.02 2.89 -8.75
C SER A 99 13.61 3.34 -9.11
N GLU A 100 12.87 2.51 -9.84
CA GLU A 100 11.46 2.78 -10.16
C GLU A 100 10.61 2.88 -8.90
N ALA A 101 10.76 1.92 -7.98
CA ALA A 101 10.04 1.92 -6.71
C ALA A 101 10.33 3.19 -5.88
N GLU A 102 11.60 3.61 -5.79
CA GLU A 102 11.98 4.84 -5.10
C GLU A 102 11.41 6.10 -5.78
N ASN A 103 11.37 6.15 -7.11
CA ASN A 103 10.76 7.26 -7.84
C ASN A 103 9.26 7.38 -7.54
N ILE A 104 8.54 6.26 -7.49
CA ILE A 104 7.12 6.26 -7.12
C ILE A 104 6.94 6.68 -5.67
N ILE A 105 7.76 6.16 -4.74
CA ILE A 105 7.71 6.51 -3.31
C ILE A 105 7.91 8.01 -3.09
N ASN A 106 8.87 8.63 -3.79
CA ASN A 106 9.26 10.02 -3.61
C ASN A 106 8.46 11.01 -4.45
N ARG A 107 7.51 10.55 -5.26
CA ARG A 107 6.59 11.42 -6.00
C ARG A 107 5.83 12.33 -5.04
N THR A 108 5.84 13.63 -5.30
CA THR A 108 5.01 14.59 -4.57
C THR A 108 3.54 14.34 -4.90
N VAL A 109 2.75 14.04 -3.85
CA VAL A 109 1.28 14.00 -3.87
C VAL A 109 0.74 15.39 -3.62
#